data_AF-A0AAN7EVJ1-F1
#
_entry.id   AF-A0AAN7EVJ1-F1
#
_cell.length_a   1.000
_cell.length_b   1.000
_cell.length_c   1.000
_cell.angle_alpha   90.00
_cell.angle_beta   90.00
_cell.angle_gamma   90.00
#
_symmetry.space_group_name_H-M   'P 1'
#
loop_
_entity.id
_entity.type
_entity.pdbx_description
1 polymer ?
#
loop_
_entity_poly.entity_id
_entity_poly.type
_entity_poly.pdbx_seq_one_letter_code
_entity_poly.pdbx_strand_id
1 'polypeptide(L)'
;MGKNTTSNPEAKKVRALWDINSKWTTTFCNLCMEQIQAWNRTKGASFSTKGWINLVTKFCDEIGQNYDKNQLKSRWDVLKGDWRVWEQLKNLDTSLGWDVVKGTIDASDDW
;
A
#
# COMPACT_ATOMS: atom_id res chain seq x y z
N MET A 1 -24.29 22.54 -38.71
CA MET A 1 -24.01 22.29 -37.28
C MET A 1 -24.04 20.78 -37.04
N GLY A 2 -22.88 20.13 -37.07
CA GLY A 2 -22.71 18.73 -36.69
C GLY A 2 -21.52 18.66 -35.76
N LYS A 3 -21.74 18.37 -34.48
CA LYS A 3 -20.67 18.23 -33.48
C LYS A 3 -20.04 16.86 -33.69
N ASN A 4 -18.89 16.80 -34.33
CA ASN A 4 -18.05 15.61 -34.33
C ASN A 4 -17.32 15.57 -32.98
N THR A 5 -17.89 14.79 -32.06
CA THR A 5 -17.24 14.39 -30.81
C THR A 5 -16.07 13.49 -31.17
N THR A 6 -14.86 14.05 -31.17
CA THR A 6 -13.62 13.28 -31.21
C THR A 6 -13.52 12.46 -29.93
N SER A 7 -13.92 11.19 -30.00
CA SER A 7 -13.60 10.18 -29.00
C SER A 7 -12.07 10.00 -28.99
N ASN A 8 -11.42 10.61 -28.01
CA ASN A 8 -9.99 10.43 -27.75
C ASN A 8 -9.72 8.96 -27.36
N PRO A 9 -8.72 8.26 -27.96
CA PRO A 9 -8.43 6.87 -27.62
C PRO A 9 -7.95 6.77 -26.18
N GLU A 10 -8.40 5.74 -25.46
CA GLU A 10 -7.96 5.44 -24.09
C GLU A 10 -6.43 5.44 -24.02
N ALA A 11 -5.85 6.50 -23.46
CA ALA A 11 -4.43 6.55 -23.17
C ALA A 11 -4.12 5.37 -22.24
N LYS A 12 -3.32 4.41 -22.73
CA LYS A 12 -2.89 3.24 -21.95
C LYS A 12 -2.30 3.74 -20.64
N LYS A 13 -3.03 3.48 -19.55
CA LYS A 13 -2.68 3.94 -18.22
C LYS A 13 -1.32 3.37 -17.81
N VAL A 14 -0.38 4.25 -17.48
CA VAL A 14 0.99 3.88 -17.13
C VAL A 14 0.98 3.06 -15.85
N ARG A 15 1.72 1.94 -15.85
CA ARG A 15 1.88 1.09 -14.65
C ARG A 15 2.58 1.89 -13.54
N ALA A 16 2.08 1.79 -12.31
CA ALA A 16 2.77 2.34 -11.15
C ALA A 16 4.03 1.51 -10.84
N LEU A 17 5.17 2.17 -10.70
CA LEU A 17 6.48 1.54 -10.52
C LEU A 17 6.97 1.76 -9.09
N TRP A 18 6.40 0.98 -8.17
CA TRP A 18 6.62 1.11 -6.72
C TRP A 18 8.04 0.77 -6.27
N ASP A 19 8.76 -0.03 -7.04
CA ASP A 19 10.08 -0.56 -6.66
C ASP A 19 11.24 0.37 -7.05
N ILE A 20 10.97 1.47 -7.77
CA ILE A 20 11.99 2.47 -8.13
C ILE A 20 12.56 3.13 -6.87
N ASN A 21 11.73 3.30 -5.84
CA ASN A 21 12.14 3.91 -4.59
C ASN A 21 11.45 3.22 -3.42
N SER A 22 12.22 2.48 -2.62
CA SER A 22 11.71 1.77 -1.45
C SER A 22 11.02 2.68 -0.44
N LYS A 23 11.41 3.96 -0.35
CA LYS A 23 10.79 4.95 0.54
C LYS A 23 9.33 5.21 0.22
N TRP A 24 8.90 5.02 -1.04
CA TRP A 24 7.50 5.23 -1.42
C TRP A 24 6.56 4.28 -0.70
N THR A 25 6.98 3.04 -0.44
CA THR A 25 6.17 2.10 0.34
C THR A 25 6.05 2.55 1.79
N THR A 26 7.14 3.00 2.39
CA THR A 26 7.14 3.55 3.76
C THR A 26 6.24 4.78 3.86
N THR A 27 6.39 5.73 2.93
CA THR A 27 5.52 6.92 2.84
C THR A 27 4.05 6.53 2.72
N PHE A 28 3.72 5.60 1.80
CA PHE A 28 2.36 5.13 1.62
C PHE A 28 1.77 4.53 2.91
N CYS A 29 2.53 3.67 3.59
CA CYS A 29 2.11 3.08 4.87
C CYS A 29 1.89 4.14 5.95
N ASN A 30 2.76 5.14 6.06
CA ASN A 30 2.59 6.25 7.00
C ASN A 30 1.31 7.04 6.74
N LEU A 31 1.05 7.39 5.48
CA LEU A 31 -0.19 8.08 5.09
C LEU A 31 -1.43 7.22 5.36
N CYS A 32 -1.36 5.90 5.13
CA CYS A 32 -2.43 4.98 5.52
C CYS A 32 -2.68 5.04 7.04
N MET A 33 -1.64 5.04 7.87
CA MET A 33 -1.76 5.16 9.33
C MET A 33 -2.39 6.49 9.76
N GLU A 34 -2.05 7.61 9.12
CA GLU A 34 -2.70 8.90 9.39
C GLU A 34 -4.21 8.86 9.10
N GLN A 35 -4.62 8.32 7.95
CA GLN A 35 -6.05 8.22 7.61
C GLN A 35 -6.80 7.29 8.56
N ILE A 36 -6.11 6.24 9.02
CA ILE A 36 -6.56 5.30 10.03
C ILE A 36 -6.84 6.04 11.36
N GLN A 37 -5.90 6.84 11.84
CA GLN A 37 -5.99 7.57 13.11
C GLN A 37 -7.04 8.70 13.05
N ALA A 38 -7.19 9.31 11.87
CA ALA A 38 -8.22 10.31 11.60
C ALA A 38 -9.63 9.72 11.40
N TRP A 39 -9.84 8.42 11.69
CA TRP A 39 -11.11 7.71 11.52
C TRP A 39 -11.70 7.80 10.09
N ASN A 40 -10.87 8.02 9.06
CA ASN A 40 -11.29 8.05 7.66
C ASN A 40 -11.45 6.64 7.07
N ARG A 41 -12.09 5.75 7.82
CA ARG A 41 -12.34 4.35 7.45
C ARG A 41 -13.83 4.12 7.20
N THR A 42 -14.16 3.16 6.33
CA THR A 42 -15.53 2.65 6.17
C THR A 42 -15.89 1.65 7.28
N LYS A 43 -17.15 1.23 7.37
CA LYS A 43 -17.54 0.04 8.15
C LYS A 43 -16.92 -1.21 7.50
N GLY A 44 -15.66 -1.49 7.81
CA GLY A 44 -14.84 -2.54 7.19
C GLY A 44 -13.37 -2.13 7.04
N ALA A 45 -12.57 -2.98 6.39
CA ALA A 45 -11.11 -2.80 6.25
C ALA A 45 -10.69 -1.89 5.06
N SER A 46 -11.51 -0.88 4.72
CA SER A 46 -11.24 0.06 3.63
C SER A 46 -11.31 1.52 4.12
N PHE A 47 -10.65 2.41 3.39
CA PHE A 47 -10.77 3.86 3.58
C PHE A 47 -12.09 4.39 3.03
N SER A 48 -12.61 5.44 3.66
CA SER A 48 -13.75 6.22 3.16
C SER A 48 -13.38 6.96 1.88
N THR A 49 -14.35 7.55 1.19
CA THR A 49 -14.08 8.41 0.03
C THR A 49 -13.11 9.53 0.37
N LYS A 50 -13.30 10.19 1.52
CA LYS A 50 -12.39 11.22 2.04
C LYS A 50 -11.00 10.66 2.32
N GLY A 51 -10.91 9.48 2.93
CA GLY A 51 -9.64 8.82 3.19
C GLY A 51 -8.86 8.53 1.91
N TRP A 52 -9.51 8.01 0.88
CA TRP A 52 -8.87 7.75 -0.42
C TRP A 52 -8.43 9.02 -1.14
N ILE A 53 -9.24 10.09 -1.11
CA ILE A 53 -8.86 11.38 -1.71
C ILE A 53 -7.60 11.92 -1.02
N ASN A 54 -7.61 11.99 0.31
CA ASN A 54 -6.47 12.47 1.08
C ASN A 54 -5.20 11.63 0.83
N LEU A 55 -5.34 10.31 0.77
CA LEU A 55 -4.23 9.39 0.55
C LEU A 55 -3.60 9.63 -0.83
N VAL A 56 -4.41 9.70 -1.89
CA VAL A 56 -3.92 9.93 -3.26
C VAL A 56 -3.25 11.29 -3.37
N THR A 57 -3.91 12.36 -2.90
CA THR A 57 -3.38 13.72 -2.98
C THR A 57 -2.04 13.83 -2.27
N LYS A 58 -1.99 13.51 -0.96
CA LYS A 58 -0.73 13.62 -0.19
C LYS A 58 0.39 12.75 -0.75
N PHE A 59 0.06 11.52 -1.16
CA PHE A 59 1.06 10.61 -1.67
C PHE A 59 1.69 11.13 -2.98
N CYS A 60 0.85 11.54 -3.93
CA CYS A 60 1.30 12.09 -5.21
C CYS A 60 2.11 13.38 -5.02
N ASP A 61 1.70 14.24 -4.08
CA ASP A 61 2.43 15.46 -3.72
C ASP A 61 3.81 15.13 -3.13
N GLU A 62 3.92 14.14 -2.24
CA GLU A 62 5.19 13.75 -1.61
C GLU A 62 6.17 13.06 -2.57
N ILE A 63 5.67 12.22 -3.49
CA ILE A 63 6.56 11.45 -4.39
C ILE A 63 6.77 12.12 -5.75
N GLY A 64 6.04 13.20 -6.05
CA GLY A 64 6.11 13.91 -7.33
C GLY A 64 5.63 13.09 -8.53
N GLN A 65 4.77 12.11 -8.32
CA GLN A 65 4.20 11.25 -9.37
C GLN A 65 2.69 11.38 -9.38
N ASN A 66 2.08 11.21 -10.55
CA ASN A 66 0.62 11.25 -10.70
C ASN A 66 0.06 9.82 -10.74
N TYR A 67 -0.13 9.23 -9.57
CA TYR A 67 -0.85 7.96 -9.43
C TYR A 67 -2.30 8.19 -9.10
N ASP A 68 -3.15 7.27 -9.54
CA ASP A 68 -4.56 7.29 -9.21
C ASP A 68 -4.91 6.32 -8.08
N LYS A 69 -6.16 6.46 -7.62
CA LYS A 69 -6.71 5.64 -6.55
C LYS A 69 -6.57 4.14 -6.82
N ASN A 70 -6.73 3.68 -8.06
CA ASN A 70 -6.69 2.25 -8.37
C ASN A 70 -5.26 1.70 -8.27
N GLN A 71 -4.25 2.49 -8.65
CA GLN A 71 -2.84 2.12 -8.46
C GLN A 71 -2.48 2.01 -6.97
N LEU A 72 -2.91 2.98 -6.15
CA LEU A 72 -2.69 2.95 -4.70
C LEU A 72 -3.48 1.82 -4.02
N LYS A 73 -4.71 1.56 -4.47
CA LYS A 73 -5.51 0.43 -4.00
C LYS A 73 -4.86 -0.91 -4.31
N SER A 74 -4.33 -1.07 -5.53
CA SER A 74 -3.59 -2.27 -5.89
C SER A 74 -2.38 -2.47 -4.99
N ARG A 75 -1.62 -1.42 -4.67
CA ARG A 75 -0.51 -1.51 -3.72
C ARG A 75 -0.97 -1.89 -2.31
N TRP A 76 -2.05 -1.29 -1.83
CA TRP A 76 -2.65 -1.65 -0.54
C TRP A 76 -3.04 -3.13 -0.47
N ASP A 77 -3.65 -3.66 -1.53
CA ASP A 77 -4.05 -5.07 -1.58
C ASP A 77 -2.84 -6.01 -1.62
N VAL A 78 -1.76 -5.64 -2.31
CA VAL A 78 -0.46 -6.35 -2.26
C VAL A 78 0.12 -6.36 -0.85
N LEU A 79 0.24 -5.19 -0.21
CA LEU A 79 0.83 -5.07 1.13
C LEU A 79 0.05 -5.85 2.20
N LYS A 80 -1.28 -5.92 2.09
CA LYS A 80 -2.09 -6.78 2.95
C LYS A 80 -1.80 -8.27 2.73
N GLY A 81 -1.54 -8.67 1.49
CA GLY A 81 -1.13 -10.04 1.15
C GLY A 81 0.20 -10.37 1.83
N ASP A 82 1.20 -9.52 1.63
CA ASP A 82 2.53 -9.67 2.22
C ASP A 82 2.46 -9.73 3.76
N TRP A 83 1.65 -8.87 4.38
CA TRP A 83 1.42 -8.90 5.84
C TRP A 83 0.83 -10.22 6.31
N ARG A 84 -0.15 -10.78 5.60
CA ARG A 84 -0.76 -12.07 5.96
C ARG A 84 0.24 -13.21 5.87
N VAL A 85 1.08 -13.22 4.84
CA VAL A 85 2.16 -14.21 4.70
C VAL A 85 3.14 -14.08 5.86
N TRP A 86 3.57 -12.85 6.18
CA TRP A 86 4.45 -12.60 7.31
C TRP A 86 3.85 -13.04 8.65
N GLU A 87 2.56 -12.76 8.90
CA GLU A 87 1.85 -13.19 10.10
C GLU A 87 1.74 -14.72 10.18
N GLN A 88 1.49 -15.40 9.06
CA GLN A 88 1.49 -16.86 9.00
C GLN A 88 2.87 -17.45 9.31
N LEU A 89 3.93 -16.92 8.70
CA LEU A 89 5.31 -17.37 8.97
C LEU A 89 5.66 -17.18 10.43
N LYS A 90 5.38 -16.01 10.99
CA LYS A 90 5.60 -15.72 12.41
C LYS A 90 4.87 -16.68 13.36
N ASN A 91 3.67 -17.15 12.98
CA ASN A 91 2.83 -18.00 13.83
C ASN A 91 2.98 -19.51 13.59
N LEU A 92 3.44 -19.93 12.41
CA LEU A 92 3.62 -21.35 12.04
C LEU A 92 5.04 -21.84 12.30
N ASP A 93 6.04 -20.97 12.16
CA ASP A 93 7.46 -21.31 12.31
C ASP A 93 7.90 -21.18 13.78
N THR A 94 7.07 -21.65 14.71
CA THR A 94 7.31 -21.62 16.17
C THR A 94 8.46 -22.54 16.61
N SER A 95 9.15 -23.21 15.68
CA SER A 95 10.46 -23.83 15.90
C SER A 95 11.62 -22.83 15.83
N LEU A 96 11.42 -21.66 15.24
CA LEU A 96 12.36 -20.54 15.27
C LEU A 96 11.87 -19.57 16.35
N GLY A 97 12.65 -19.41 17.42
CA GLY A 97 12.32 -18.49 18.49
C GLY A 97 12.19 -17.07 17.93
N TRP A 98 11.17 -16.30 18.32
CA TRP A 98 11.15 -14.87 18.01
C TRP A 98 11.85 -14.13 19.15
N ASP A 99 13.03 -13.54 18.89
CA ASP A 99 13.72 -12.70 19.87
C ASP A 99 13.03 -11.32 19.93
N VAL A 100 12.17 -11.15 20.92
CA VAL A 100 11.42 -9.90 21.16
C VAL A 100 12.36 -8.74 21.51
N VAL A 101 13.57 -9.01 22.03
CA VAL A 101 14.54 -8.00 22.46
C VAL A 101 15.31 -7.45 21.26
N LYS A 102 15.67 -8.30 20.29
CA LYS A 102 16.41 -7.90 19.08
C LYS A 102 15.50 -7.56 17.90
N GLY A 103 14.24 -8.00 17.92
CA GLY A 103 13.33 -7.85 16.79
C GLY A 103 13.71 -8.72 15.59
N THR A 104 14.39 -9.85 15.84
CA THR A 104 14.90 -10.77 14.83
C THR A 104 14.45 -12.20 15.11
N ILE A 105 14.54 -13.05 14.09
CA ILE A 105 14.33 -14.49 14.23
C ILE A 105 15.56 -15.09 14.93
N ASP A 106 15.33 -15.82 16.03
CA ASP A 106 16.30 -16.62 16.76
C ASP A 106 16.28 -18.03 16.20
N ALA A 107 17.21 -18.31 15.28
CA ALA A 107 17.45 -19.63 14.74
C ALA A 107 18.62 -20.24 15.53
N SER A 108 18.45 -21.44 16.11
CA SER A 108 19.59 -22.14 16.71
C SER A 108 20.61 -22.55 15.64
N ASP A 109 21.89 -22.61 16.01
CA ASP A 109 23.00 -23.00 15.13
C ASP A 109 22.93 -24.45 14.59
N ASP A 110 21.98 -25.28 15.04
CA ASP A 110 21.82 -26.69 14.62
C ASP A 110 21.19 -26.88 13.21
N TRP A 111 21.52 -26.03 12.24
CA TRP A 111 21.11 -26.16 10.83
C TRP A 111 22.25 -26.61 9.91
#